data_AF-A0A967HLY9-F1
#
_entry.id   AF-A0A967HLY9-F1
#
_cell.length_a   1.000
_cell.length_b   1.000
_cell.length_c   1.000
_cell.angle_alpha   90.00
_cell.angle_beta   90.00
_cell.angle_gamma   90.00
#
_symmetry.space_group_name_H-M   'P 1'
#
loop_
_entity.id
_entity.type
_entity.pdbx_description
1 polymer ?
#
loop_
_entity_poly.entity_id
_entity_poly.type
_entity_poly.pdbx_seq_one_letter_code
_entity_poly.pdbx_strand_id
1 'polypeptide(L)'
;VAPVGYHAWIDDNTVALFVLGDPPTLRVADLGTGGARVVAEDIGRSLQPIPGTRDVSFVQRHPDGTATIMRLPGDGGDPVPIVEAVAGGDFHAWAPDGTILMAAGAVVHAASPAETRTWTPVADFSRLGISISRLAVSPDASQIALVAEPAALDLPTN
;
A
#
# COMPACT_ATOMS: atom_id res chain seq x y z
N VAL A 1 -6.14 20.31 -13.14
CA VAL A 1 -6.01 18.84 -13.11
C VAL A 1 -4.95 18.50 -12.08
N ALA A 2 -5.27 17.70 -11.06
CA ALA A 2 -4.28 17.30 -10.08
C ALA A 2 -3.42 16.12 -10.62
N PRO A 3 -2.12 16.04 -10.29
CA PRO A 3 -1.27 14.96 -10.78
C PRO A 3 -1.66 13.59 -10.23
N VAL A 4 -1.30 12.54 -10.96
CA VAL A 4 -1.33 11.14 -10.48
C VAL A 4 0.02 10.81 -9.87
N GLY A 5 0.03 10.28 -8.65
CA GLY A 5 1.25 9.88 -7.95
C GLY A 5 1.55 8.39 -8.06
N TYR A 6 0.51 7.56 -7.99
CA TYR A 6 0.61 6.10 -8.06
C TYR A 6 -0.57 5.52 -8.84
N HIS A 7 -0.36 4.35 -9.42
CA HIS A 7 -1.41 3.63 -10.12
C HIS A 7 -1.23 2.12 -9.99
N ALA A 8 -2.33 1.39 -10.13
CA ALA A 8 -2.34 -0.06 -10.29
C ALA A 8 -3.41 -0.43 -11.31
N TRP A 9 -3.09 -1.36 -12.21
CA TRP A 9 -4.01 -1.83 -13.23
C TRP A 9 -4.97 -2.88 -12.63
N ILE A 10 -6.26 -2.70 -12.90
CA ILE A 10 -7.32 -3.66 -12.55
C ILE A 10 -7.45 -4.70 -13.69
N ASP A 11 -7.40 -4.21 -14.93
CA ASP A 11 -7.38 -4.97 -16.17
C ASP A 11 -6.81 -4.10 -17.30
N ASP A 12 -6.85 -4.56 -18.55
CA ASP A 12 -6.26 -3.87 -19.70
C ASP A 12 -6.85 -2.48 -19.99
N ASN A 13 -8.02 -2.16 -19.44
CA ASN A 13 -8.75 -0.93 -19.75
C ASN A 13 -9.09 -0.08 -18.52
N THR A 14 -8.86 -0.60 -17.32
CA THR A 14 -9.25 0.02 -16.05
C THR A 14 -8.05 0.19 -15.13
N VAL A 15 -7.85 1.40 -14.64
CA VAL A 15 -6.72 1.75 -13.77
C VAL A 15 -7.20 2.41 -12.47
N ALA A 16 -6.71 1.90 -11.34
CA ALA A 16 -6.82 2.55 -10.04
C ALA A 16 -5.70 3.59 -9.90
N LEU A 17 -6.05 4.80 -9.47
CA LEU A 17 -5.18 5.98 -9.44
C LEU A 17 -5.18 6.60 -8.05
N PHE A 18 -3.99 6.84 -7.51
CA PHE A 18 -3.78 7.80 -6.45
C PHE A 18 -3.64 9.19 -7.07
N VAL A 19 -4.64 10.04 -6.87
CA VAL A 19 -4.64 11.42 -7.37
C VAL A 19 -4.32 12.36 -6.22
N LEU A 20 -3.29 13.19 -6.42
CA LEU A 20 -2.86 14.19 -5.44
C LEU A 20 -3.97 15.20 -5.15
N GLY A 21 -3.98 15.74 -3.94
CA GLY A 21 -4.98 16.68 -3.45
C GLY A 21 -4.85 16.81 -1.94
N ASP A 22 -5.70 17.66 -1.36
CA ASP A 22 -5.83 17.81 0.08
C ASP A 22 -7.33 17.69 0.44
N PRO A 23 -7.83 16.46 0.74
CA PRO A 23 -7.08 15.19 0.83
C PRO A 23 -6.81 14.53 -0.54
N PRO A 24 -5.87 13.58 -0.64
CA PRO A 24 -5.69 12.75 -1.84
C PRO A 24 -6.86 11.80 -2.06
N THR A 25 -7.09 11.36 -3.30
CA THR A 25 -8.23 10.50 -3.65
C THR A 25 -7.81 9.23 -4.37
N LEU A 26 -8.53 8.14 -4.11
CA LEU A 26 -8.56 6.96 -4.98
C LEU A 26 -9.54 7.20 -6.10
N ARG A 27 -9.10 7.09 -7.35
CA ARG A 27 -9.97 7.14 -8.52
C ARG A 27 -9.82 5.89 -9.36
N VAL A 28 -10.91 5.47 -9.98
CA VAL A 28 -10.90 4.42 -11.00
C VAL A 28 -11.20 5.08 -12.33
N ALA A 29 -10.27 4.98 -13.26
CA ALA A 29 -10.41 5.49 -14.62
C ALA A 29 -10.58 4.34 -15.61
N ASP A 30 -11.47 4.56 -16.58
CA ASP A 30 -11.72 3.64 -17.69
C ASP A 30 -11.23 4.31 -18.98
N LEU A 31 -10.30 3.64 -19.67
CA LEU A 31 -9.64 4.17 -20.86
C LEU A 31 -10.53 4.15 -22.11
N GLY A 32 -11.56 3.29 -22.13
CA GLY A 32 -12.48 3.17 -23.26
C GLY A 32 -13.48 4.33 -23.31
N THR A 33 -13.95 4.76 -22.14
CA THR A 33 -14.87 5.89 -21.96
C THR A 33 -14.14 7.22 -21.74
N GLY A 34 -12.89 7.18 -21.27
CA GLY A 34 -12.14 8.36 -20.81
C GLY A 34 -12.65 8.92 -19.48
N GLY A 35 -13.57 8.23 -18.81
CA GLY A 35 -14.16 8.64 -17.54
C GLY A 35 -13.33 8.20 -16.34
N ALA A 36 -13.49 8.93 -15.22
CA ALA A 36 -12.96 8.50 -13.93
C ALA A 36 -13.94 8.82 -12.80
N ARG A 37 -14.07 7.91 -11.85
CA ARG A 37 -14.88 8.10 -10.63
C ARG A 37 -14.00 8.13 -9.39
N VAL A 38 -14.40 8.92 -8.39
CA VAL A 38 -13.80 8.85 -7.05
C VAL A 38 -14.37 7.63 -6.33
N VAL A 39 -13.50 6.87 -5.66
CA VAL A 39 -13.85 5.65 -4.93
C VAL A 39 -13.64 5.83 -3.43
N ALA A 40 -12.58 6.53 -3.04
CA ALA A 40 -12.26 6.83 -1.66
C ALA A 40 -11.50 8.17 -1.56
N GLU A 41 -11.57 8.79 -0.39
CA GLU A 41 -10.86 10.03 -0.05
C GLU A 41 -9.90 9.75 1.11
N ASP A 42 -8.87 10.59 1.23
CA ASP A 42 -7.80 10.48 2.24
C ASP A 42 -7.12 9.10 2.27
N ILE A 43 -6.66 8.66 1.10
CA ILE A 43 -5.92 7.40 0.97
C ILE A 43 -4.41 7.61 1.12
N GLY A 44 -3.73 6.56 1.56
CA GLY A 44 -2.29 6.41 1.46
C GLY A 44 -1.82 6.22 0.01
N ARG A 45 -0.51 6.28 -0.17
CA ARG A 45 0.15 6.27 -1.49
C ARG A 45 0.28 4.87 -2.11
N SER A 46 0.16 3.83 -1.29
CA SER A 46 0.42 2.45 -1.71
C SER A 46 -0.80 1.85 -2.39
N LEU A 47 -0.67 1.58 -3.69
CA LEU A 47 -1.62 0.83 -4.50
C LEU A 47 -0.90 -0.43 -5.01
N GLN A 48 -1.49 -1.61 -4.78
CA GLN A 48 -0.88 -2.88 -5.19
C GLN A 48 -1.94 -3.84 -5.76
N PRO A 49 -1.71 -4.47 -6.92
CA PRO A 49 -2.51 -5.59 -7.37
C PRO A 49 -2.52 -6.71 -6.31
N ILE A 50 -3.67 -7.36 -6.12
CA ILE A 50 -3.77 -8.54 -5.26
C ILE A 50 -3.47 -9.79 -6.11
N PRO A 51 -2.48 -10.63 -5.74
CA PRO A 51 -2.11 -11.80 -6.52
C PRO A 51 -3.29 -12.73 -6.81
N GLY A 52 -3.38 -13.20 -8.07
CA GLY A 52 -4.42 -14.14 -8.50
C GLY A 52 -5.82 -13.53 -8.70
N THR A 53 -5.98 -12.21 -8.59
CA THR A 53 -7.27 -11.53 -8.80
C THR A 53 -7.13 -10.30 -9.70
N ARG A 54 -8.26 -9.66 -10.03
CA ARG A 54 -8.30 -8.34 -10.69
C ARG A 54 -8.38 -7.20 -9.68
N ASP A 55 -8.24 -7.49 -8.40
CA ASP A 55 -8.49 -6.51 -7.35
C ASP A 55 -7.22 -5.72 -7.05
N VAL A 56 -7.42 -4.50 -6.59
CA VAL A 56 -6.35 -3.64 -6.11
C VAL A 56 -6.49 -3.47 -4.63
N SER A 57 -5.37 -3.52 -3.91
CA SER A 57 -5.30 -3.12 -2.52
C SER A 57 -4.77 -1.69 -2.38
N PHE A 58 -5.31 -0.94 -1.43
CA PHE A 58 -4.86 0.41 -1.13
C PHE A 58 -4.90 0.66 0.38
N VAL A 59 -4.21 1.70 0.84
CA VAL A 59 -4.26 2.12 2.25
C VAL A 59 -5.33 3.20 2.41
N GLN A 60 -6.33 2.97 3.25
CA GLN A 60 -7.26 3.99 3.73
C GLN A 60 -6.71 4.59 5.02
N ARG A 61 -6.63 5.92 5.13
CA ARG A 61 -6.35 6.59 6.41
C ARG A 61 -7.64 6.92 7.13
N HIS A 62 -7.56 6.97 8.46
CA HIS A 62 -8.69 7.28 9.33
C HIS A 62 -8.40 8.51 10.19
N PRO A 63 -9.44 9.25 10.63
CA PRO A 63 -9.26 10.46 11.44
C PRO A 63 -8.54 10.26 12.78
N ASP A 64 -8.51 9.04 13.32
CA ASP A 64 -7.83 8.68 14.56
C ASP A 64 -6.32 8.42 14.37
N GLY A 65 -5.81 8.59 13.15
CA GLY A 65 -4.41 8.35 12.79
C GLY A 65 -4.08 6.90 12.47
N THR A 66 -5.04 5.99 12.57
CA THR A 66 -4.88 4.61 12.10
C THR A 66 -5.05 4.53 10.57
N ALA A 67 -4.70 3.38 10.01
CA ALA A 67 -4.94 3.10 8.61
C ALA A 67 -5.31 1.64 8.41
N THR A 68 -6.00 1.34 7.31
CA THR A 68 -6.43 -0.01 6.94
C THR A 68 -6.01 -0.30 5.52
N ILE A 69 -5.46 -1.50 5.27
CA ILE A 69 -5.32 -2.00 3.91
C ILE A 69 -6.69 -2.49 3.46
N MET A 70 -7.23 -1.85 2.44
CA MET A 70 -8.52 -2.12 1.83
C MET A 70 -8.33 -2.88 0.52
N ARG A 71 -9.30 -3.71 0.16
CA ARG A 71 -9.47 -4.33 -1.17
C ARG A 71 -10.48 -3.50 -1.95
N LEU A 72 -10.13 -3.08 -3.15
CA LEU A 72 -11.02 -2.58 -4.19
C LEU A 72 -11.33 -3.73 -5.16
N PRO A 73 -12.57 -4.24 -5.19
CA PRO A 73 -12.99 -5.25 -6.15
C PRO A 73 -12.85 -4.78 -7.61
N GLY A 74 -12.21 -5.59 -8.46
CA GLY A 74 -12.01 -5.28 -9.87
C GLY A 74 -13.29 -5.37 -10.72
N ASP A 75 -14.39 -5.86 -10.16
CA ASP A 75 -15.72 -5.85 -10.78
C ASP A 75 -16.50 -4.54 -10.53
N GLY A 76 -15.89 -3.59 -9.82
CA GLY A 76 -16.48 -2.29 -9.52
C GLY A 76 -17.27 -2.23 -8.22
N GLY A 77 -17.28 -3.30 -7.43
CA GLY A 77 -17.86 -3.30 -6.08
C GLY A 77 -17.20 -2.31 -5.11
N ASP A 78 -17.83 -2.12 -3.95
CA ASP A 78 -17.34 -1.22 -2.93
C ASP A 78 -16.07 -1.74 -2.24
N PRO A 79 -15.15 -0.86 -1.79
CA PRO A 79 -13.99 -1.26 -1.03
C PRO A 79 -14.34 -2.02 0.26
N VAL A 80 -13.57 -3.07 0.57
CA VAL A 80 -13.74 -3.88 1.80
C VAL A 80 -12.43 -3.98 2.58
N PRO A 81 -12.45 -3.98 3.93
CA PRO A 81 -11.23 -4.05 4.73
C PRO A 81 -10.57 -5.43 4.65
N ILE A 82 -9.23 -5.44 4.60
CA ILE A 82 -8.41 -6.66 4.65
C ILE A 82 -7.80 -6.81 6.04
N VAL A 83 -7.00 -5.82 6.46
CA VAL A 83 -6.23 -5.81 7.71
C VAL A 83 -5.87 -4.37 8.08
N GLU A 84 -5.78 -4.06 9.37
CA GLU A 84 -5.20 -2.78 9.81
C GLU A 84 -3.74 -2.67 9.34
N ALA A 85 -3.30 -1.47 8.98
CA ALA A 85 -1.91 -1.22 8.59
C ALA A 85 -1.00 -1.20 9.83
N VAL A 86 0.28 -1.51 9.64
CA VAL A 86 1.28 -1.29 10.68
C VAL A 86 1.38 0.21 10.97
N ALA A 87 1.34 0.61 12.23
CA ALA A 87 1.48 2.01 12.61
C ALA A 87 2.80 2.59 12.07
N GLY A 88 2.71 3.76 11.41
CA GLY A 88 3.85 4.39 10.74
C GLY A 88 4.27 3.74 9.41
N GLY A 89 3.54 2.70 8.95
CA GLY A 89 3.76 2.06 7.66
C GLY A 89 2.99 2.78 6.54
N ASP A 90 3.71 3.09 5.46
CA ASP A 90 3.13 3.81 4.30
C ASP A 90 2.96 2.93 3.05
N PHE A 91 3.82 1.92 2.90
CA PHE A 91 3.88 1.08 1.71
C PHE A 91 3.80 -0.39 2.06
N HIS A 92 3.01 -1.12 1.28
CA HIS A 92 2.87 -2.57 1.38
C HIS A 92 3.20 -3.23 0.04
N ALA A 93 3.51 -4.52 0.10
CA ALA A 93 3.68 -5.40 -1.05
C ALA A 93 3.02 -6.75 -0.77
N TRP A 94 2.60 -7.44 -1.82
CA TRP A 94 2.07 -8.80 -1.71
C TRP A 94 3.13 -9.81 -2.13
N ALA A 95 3.25 -10.90 -1.36
CA ALA A 95 3.86 -12.13 -1.81
C ALA A 95 2.83 -12.95 -2.62
N PRO A 96 3.28 -13.80 -3.56
CA PRO A 96 2.40 -14.63 -4.39
C PRO A 96 1.44 -15.55 -3.62
N ASP A 97 1.79 -15.92 -2.38
CA ASP A 97 0.98 -16.78 -1.51
C ASP A 97 -0.14 -16.04 -0.75
N GLY A 98 -0.25 -14.72 -0.93
CA GLY A 98 -1.23 -13.88 -0.24
C GLY A 98 -0.72 -13.27 1.07
N THR A 99 0.56 -13.46 1.43
CA THR A 99 1.18 -12.73 2.54
C THR A 99 1.34 -11.26 2.17
N ILE A 100 0.98 -10.35 3.07
CA ILE A 100 1.27 -8.91 2.93
C ILE A 100 2.52 -8.59 3.72
N LEU A 101 3.45 -7.87 3.09
CA LEU A 101 4.58 -7.25 3.75
C LEU A 101 4.36 -5.75 3.86
N MET A 102 4.71 -5.16 5.01
CA MET A 102 4.71 -3.72 5.22
C MET A 102 5.90 -3.33 6.10
N ALA A 103 6.58 -2.26 5.70
CA ALA A 103 7.70 -1.73 6.48
C ALA A 103 7.23 -0.57 7.37
N ALA A 104 7.74 -0.53 8.60
CA ALA A 104 7.61 0.59 9.51
C ALA A 104 8.99 0.89 10.11
N GLY A 105 9.53 2.07 9.82
CA GLY A 105 10.92 2.40 10.13
C GLY A 105 11.87 1.39 9.47
N ALA A 106 12.73 0.75 10.28
CA ALA A 106 13.71 -0.24 9.80
C ALA A 106 13.19 -1.69 9.83
N VAL A 107 11.93 -1.93 10.21
CA VAL A 107 11.41 -3.28 10.45
C VAL A 107 10.39 -3.65 9.39
N VAL A 108 10.58 -4.82 8.78
CA VAL A 108 9.61 -5.43 7.86
C VAL A 108 8.71 -6.37 8.65
N HIS A 109 7.41 -6.18 8.50
CA HIS A 109 6.38 -7.00 9.12
C HIS A 109 5.65 -7.80 8.04
N ALA A 110 5.16 -8.98 8.40
CA ALA A 110 4.33 -9.84 7.57
C ALA A 110 3.00 -10.16 8.26
N ALA A 111 1.92 -10.21 7.48
CA ALA A 111 0.62 -10.70 7.91
C ALA A 111 0.00 -11.58 6.82
N SER A 112 -0.64 -12.68 7.22
CA SER A 112 -1.48 -13.49 6.33
C SER A 112 -2.96 -13.14 6.58
N PRO A 113 -3.64 -12.46 5.64
CA PRO A 113 -5.04 -12.06 5.82
C PRO A 113 -6.03 -13.23 5.88
N ALA A 114 -5.64 -14.39 5.33
CA ALA A 114 -6.43 -15.61 5.31
C ALA A 114 -6.36 -16.40 6.62
N GLU A 115 -5.34 -16.15 7.46
CA GLU A 115 -5.12 -16.88 8.70
C GLU A 115 -5.38 -16.01 9.93
N THR A 116 -4.39 -15.20 10.35
CA THR A 116 -4.39 -14.55 11.65
C THR A 116 -4.64 -13.04 11.59
N ARG A 117 -4.49 -12.42 10.40
CA ARG A 117 -4.54 -10.95 10.21
C ARG A 117 -3.68 -10.16 11.20
N THR A 118 -2.68 -10.81 11.78
CA THR A 118 -1.81 -10.24 12.81
C THR A 118 -0.44 -10.01 12.20
N TRP A 119 0.10 -8.81 12.38
CA TRP A 119 1.44 -8.48 11.93
C TRP A 119 2.50 -9.10 12.83
N THR A 120 3.48 -9.72 12.20
CA THR A 120 4.66 -10.27 12.87
C THR A 120 5.93 -9.67 12.26
N PRO A 121 6.92 -9.24 13.06
CA PRO A 121 8.19 -8.78 12.52
C PRO A 121 8.95 -9.97 11.91
N VAL A 122 9.40 -9.83 10.68
CA VAL A 122 10.12 -10.88 9.93
C VAL A 122 11.56 -10.49 9.60
N ALA A 123 11.88 -9.20 9.60
CA ALA A 123 13.24 -8.71 9.47
C ALA A 123 13.41 -7.35 10.18
N ASP A 124 14.54 -7.16 10.85
CA ASP A 124 14.88 -5.92 11.56
C ASP A 124 16.25 -5.40 11.10
N PHE A 125 16.23 -4.22 10.47
CA PHE A 125 17.40 -3.53 9.95
C PHE A 125 17.82 -2.33 10.80
N SER A 126 17.31 -2.19 12.03
CA SER A 126 17.53 -1.01 12.89
C SER A 126 19.02 -0.72 13.12
N ARG A 127 19.86 -1.76 13.11
CA ARG A 127 21.33 -1.62 13.24
C ARG A 127 21.99 -0.83 12.10
N LEU A 128 21.32 -0.70 10.96
CA LEU A 128 21.83 0.05 9.81
C LEU A 128 21.54 1.55 9.90
N GLY A 129 20.73 1.99 10.88
CA GLY A 129 20.35 3.41 11.01
C GLY A 129 19.58 3.91 9.80
N ILE A 130 18.67 3.08 9.26
CA ILE A 130 17.88 3.37 8.06
C ILE A 130 16.37 3.36 8.37
N SER A 131 15.60 4.01 7.52
CA SER A 131 14.15 3.84 7.41
C SER A 131 13.81 3.31 6.03
N ILE A 132 13.00 2.26 5.95
CA ILE A 132 12.57 1.65 4.70
C ILE A 132 11.38 2.46 4.16
N SER A 133 11.56 3.04 2.98
CA SER A 133 10.53 3.83 2.31
C SER A 133 9.72 3.03 1.30
N ARG A 134 10.29 2.01 0.64
CA ARG A 134 9.56 1.12 -0.28
C ARG A 134 10.01 -0.32 -0.14
N LEU A 135 9.12 -1.24 -0.51
CA LEU A 135 9.40 -2.66 -0.64
C LEU A 135 8.65 -3.27 -1.83
N ALA A 136 9.23 -4.32 -2.41
CA ALA A 136 8.61 -5.14 -3.44
C ALA A 136 9.06 -6.60 -3.29
N VAL A 137 8.21 -7.54 -3.70
CA VAL A 137 8.49 -8.98 -3.69
C VAL A 137 8.62 -9.48 -5.12
N SER A 138 9.58 -10.36 -5.40
CA SER A 138 9.70 -10.98 -6.72
C SER A 138 8.51 -11.91 -7.02
N PRO A 139 8.10 -12.08 -8.30
CA PRO A 139 6.96 -12.94 -8.65
C PRO A 139 7.08 -14.40 -8.21
N ASP A 140 8.29 -14.90 -8.00
CA ASP A 140 8.58 -16.25 -7.51
C ASP A 140 8.80 -16.32 -5.98
N ALA A 141 8.58 -15.21 -5.26
CA ALA A 141 8.78 -15.04 -3.84
C ALA A 141 10.22 -15.24 -3.33
N SER A 142 11.21 -15.41 -4.21
CA SER A 142 12.59 -15.71 -3.81
C SER A 142 13.38 -14.50 -3.30
N GLN A 143 12.91 -13.27 -3.60
CA GLN A 143 13.62 -12.03 -3.28
C GLN A 143 12.68 -10.92 -2.83
N ILE A 144 13.19 -10.06 -1.95
CA ILE A 144 12.56 -8.79 -1.56
C ILE A 144 13.53 -7.65 -1.89
N ALA A 145 13.04 -6.63 -2.60
CA ALA A 145 13.77 -5.38 -2.83
C ALA A 145 13.29 -4.34 -1.81
N LEU A 146 14.23 -3.61 -1.20
CA LEU A 146 13.97 -2.54 -0.24
C LEU A 146 14.61 -1.24 -0.74
N VAL A 147 13.87 -0.13 -0.64
CA VAL A 147 14.42 1.22 -0.75
C VAL A 147 14.47 1.80 0.65
N ALA A 148 15.63 2.32 1.02
CA ALA A 148 15.83 2.86 2.35
C ALA A 148 16.59 4.19 2.30
N GLU A 149 16.30 5.03 3.28
CA GLU A 149 16.94 6.32 3.50
C GLU A 149 17.63 6.28 4.87
N PRO A 150 18.70 7.07 5.09
CA PRO A 150 19.24 7.26 6.42
C PRO A 150 18.11 7.67 7.38
N ALA A 151 18.01 7.02 8.53
CA ALA A 151 17.06 7.42 9.54
C ALA A 151 17.37 8.88 9.93
N ALA A 152 16.34 9.72 9.99
CA ALA A 152 16.49 11.08 10.49
C ALA A 152 17.14 10.99 11.88
N LEU A 153 18.27 11.67 12.05
CA LEU A 153 18.84 11.85 13.37
C LEU A 153 17.85 12.72 14.15
N ASP A 154 17.36 12.22 15.28
CA ASP A 154 16.71 13.05 16.28
C ASP A 154 17.79 13.99 16.85
N LEU A 155 18.09 15.06 16.12
CA LEU A 155 18.88 16.15 16.65
C LEU A 155 17.99 16.87 17.66
N PRO A 156 18.40 16.96 18.94
CA PRO A 156 17.63 17.73 19.91
C PRO A 156 17.48 19.15 19.37
N THR A 157 16.25 19.65 19.35
CA THR A 157 15.99 21.07 19.09
C THR A 157 16.60 21.86 20.24
N ASN A 158 17.60 22.70 19.93
CA ASN A 158 18.16 23.68 20.88
C ASN A 158 17.10 24.68 21.35
#